data_AF-A0A382X219-F1
#
_entry.id   AF-A0A382X219-F1
#
_cell.length_a   1.000
_cell.length_b   1.000
_cell.length_c   1.000
_cell.angle_alpha   90.00
_cell.angle_beta   90.00
_cell.angle_gamma   90.00
#
_symmetry.space_group_name_H-M   'P 1'
#
loop_
_entity.id
_entity.type
_entity.pdbx_description
1 polymer ?
#
loop_
_entity_poly.entity_id
_entity_poly.type
_entity_poly.pdbx_seq_one_letter_code
_entity_poly.pdbx_strand_id
1 'polypeptide(L)'
;LTGYPPQDLLLDDTFIQKAHKALEDIAASVNTTPVIVGTIRQEKDKLFNTAAVLHNSSVITYRDKTHLPTYDVFDEVRYFTSAEVIKPVELRINGGTVKLGLQICEDLWDEEYDLKVCQVLYEKGAELLINISASPFHINRLKERLILLRYKSNNLKCNFIYCNLVGAQDELVFDGQSCIVNSIGEVVALSPAFEENISVIDLENSRPQALPDIPEEEQIYQALSLGVKDYFIKTGHANAVIGLSGGIDSALTAAIAANALGAENVLGISMPS
;
A
#
# COMPACT_ATOMS: atom_id res chain seq x y z
N LEU A 1 -7.18 2.63 6.24
CA LEU A 1 -8.47 2.66 6.95
C LEU A 1 -9.64 2.53 5.98
N THR A 2 -9.76 3.44 5.01
CA THR A 2 -10.90 3.53 4.09
C THR A 2 -10.86 2.58 2.88
N GLY A 3 -9.78 1.81 2.72
CA GLY A 3 -9.45 1.16 1.44
C GLY A 3 -8.87 2.17 0.42
N TYR A 4 -8.45 1.66 -0.72
CA TYR A 4 -7.95 2.46 -1.83
C TYR A 4 -8.19 1.78 -3.20
N PRO A 5 -8.60 2.52 -4.24
CA PRO A 5 -9.07 3.90 -4.21
C PRO A 5 -10.56 3.99 -3.80
N PRO A 6 -10.96 4.90 -2.89
CA PRO A 6 -12.37 5.09 -2.54
C PRO A 6 -13.16 5.96 -3.56
N GLN A 7 -12.47 6.61 -4.50
CA GLN A 7 -13.05 7.46 -5.56
C GLN A 7 -14.06 8.50 -5.01
N ASP A 8 -15.21 8.69 -5.66
CA ASP A 8 -16.21 9.71 -5.32
C ASP A 8 -16.85 9.51 -3.92
N LEU A 9 -16.60 8.41 -3.20
CA LEU A 9 -16.93 8.32 -1.77
C LEU A 9 -16.24 9.42 -0.95
N LEU A 10 -15.13 9.96 -1.46
CA LEU A 10 -14.42 11.10 -0.87
C LEU A 10 -15.21 12.42 -0.96
N LEU A 11 -16.31 12.46 -1.73
CA LEU A 11 -17.22 13.61 -1.81
C LEU A 11 -18.43 13.47 -0.88
N ASP A 12 -18.58 12.35 -0.19
CA ASP A 12 -19.66 12.11 0.79
C ASP A 12 -19.18 12.43 2.22
N ASP A 13 -19.71 13.50 2.79
CA ASP A 13 -19.44 13.91 4.17
C ASP A 13 -19.70 12.79 5.19
N THR A 14 -20.69 11.92 4.94
CA THR A 14 -21.01 10.80 5.83
C THR A 14 -19.88 9.77 5.82
N PHE A 15 -19.28 9.51 4.66
CA PHE A 15 -18.13 8.61 4.54
C PHE A 15 -16.91 9.19 5.28
N ILE A 16 -16.64 10.48 5.10
CA ILE A 16 -15.56 11.20 5.79
C ILE A 16 -15.74 11.13 7.31
N GLN A 17 -16.94 11.41 7.81
CA GLN A 17 -17.24 11.36 9.24
C GLN A 17 -17.10 9.94 9.82
N LYS A 18 -17.52 8.92 9.08
CA LYS A 18 -17.33 7.51 9.49
C LYS A 18 -15.86 7.12 9.53
N ALA A 19 -15.06 7.56 8.56
CA ALA A 19 -13.62 7.32 8.55
C ALA A 19 -12.94 7.98 9.77
N HIS A 20 -13.31 9.22 10.08
CA HIS A 20 -12.83 9.91 11.28
C HIS A 20 -13.20 9.14 12.56
N LYS A 21 -14.47 8.73 12.69
CA LYS A 21 -14.92 7.99 13.88
C LYS A 21 -14.19 6.65 14.04
N ALA A 22 -14.03 5.91 12.96
CA ALA A 22 -13.29 4.65 12.97
C ALA A 22 -11.81 4.85 13.35
N LEU A 23 -11.19 5.95 12.94
CA LEU A 23 -9.83 6.31 13.35
C LEU A 23 -9.75 6.55 14.86
N GLU A 24 -10.70 7.29 15.43
CA GLU A 24 -10.75 7.53 16.88
C GLU A 24 -10.92 6.22 17.67
N ASP A 25 -11.78 5.32 17.19
CA ASP A 25 -12.02 4.03 17.84
C ASP A 25 -10.77 3.15 17.82
N ILE A 26 -10.03 3.13 16.69
CA ILE A 26 -8.72 2.46 16.60
C ILE A 26 -7.74 3.13 17.54
N ALA A 27 -7.63 4.46 17.51
CA ALA A 27 -6.71 5.22 18.36
C ALA A 27 -6.92 4.90 19.83
N ALA A 28 -8.16 4.82 20.31
CA ALA A 28 -8.48 4.49 21.69
C ALA A 28 -8.00 3.09 22.12
N SER A 29 -7.90 2.15 21.17
CA SER A 29 -7.38 0.79 21.41
C SER A 29 -5.85 0.68 21.39
N VAL A 30 -5.14 1.71 20.90
CA VAL A 30 -3.68 1.72 20.82
C VAL A 30 -3.08 2.04 22.18
N ASN A 31 -2.21 1.17 22.70
CA ASN A 31 -1.53 1.38 23.97
C ASN A 31 -0.12 1.98 23.76
N THR A 32 0.91 1.26 24.19
CA THR A 32 2.30 1.74 24.24
C THR A 32 3.07 1.59 22.93
N THR A 33 2.57 0.81 21.97
CA THR A 33 3.21 0.63 20.66
C THR A 33 2.60 1.62 19.69
N PRO A 34 3.38 2.56 19.12
CA PRO A 34 2.85 3.49 18.13
C PRO A 34 2.35 2.75 16.89
N VAL A 35 1.28 3.26 16.29
CA VAL A 35 0.68 2.72 15.06
C VAL A 35 0.62 3.83 14.02
N ILE A 36 0.99 3.52 12.78
CA ILE A 36 0.82 4.41 11.63
C ILE A 36 -0.29 3.82 10.78
N VAL A 37 -1.32 4.61 10.47
CA VAL A 37 -2.45 4.16 9.66
C VAL A 37 -2.81 5.20 8.59
N GLY A 38 -2.94 4.73 7.34
CA GLY A 38 -3.45 5.55 6.25
C GLY A 38 -4.95 5.82 6.42
N THR A 39 -5.36 7.07 6.29
CA THR A 39 -6.73 7.55 6.44
C THR A 39 -6.94 8.82 5.60
N ILE A 40 -8.16 9.32 5.60
CA ILE A 40 -8.48 10.65 5.11
C ILE A 40 -8.58 11.62 6.30
N ARG A 41 -8.15 12.87 6.09
CA ARG A 41 -8.26 13.95 7.08
C ARG A 41 -8.95 15.14 6.43
N GLN A 42 -10.01 15.63 7.05
CA GLN A 42 -10.66 16.87 6.64
C GLN A 42 -10.23 18.00 7.56
N GLU A 43 -9.83 19.13 6.99
CA GLU A 43 -9.55 20.36 7.72
C GLU A 43 -10.18 21.53 6.98
N LYS A 44 -11.23 22.12 7.57
CA LYS A 44 -12.11 23.09 6.91
C LYS A 44 -12.69 22.52 5.62
N ASP A 45 -12.48 23.20 4.50
CA ASP A 45 -12.91 22.84 3.15
C ASP A 45 -11.92 21.94 2.40
N LYS A 46 -10.79 21.59 3.03
CA LYS A 46 -9.74 20.76 2.42
C LYS A 46 -9.81 19.32 2.92
N LEU A 47 -9.59 18.39 2.01
CA LEU A 47 -9.42 16.97 2.31
C LEU A 47 -7.98 16.55 2.00
N PHE A 48 -7.43 15.63 2.79
CA PHE A 48 -6.05 15.17 2.65
C PHE A 48 -5.99 13.64 2.66
N ASN A 49 -5.07 13.09 1.86
CA ASN A 49 -4.60 11.71 1.97
C ASN A 49 -3.52 11.67 3.05
N THR A 50 -3.75 10.93 4.14
CA THR A 50 -3.04 11.18 5.41
C THR A 50 -2.56 9.90 6.08
N ALA A 51 -1.35 9.93 6.62
CA ALA A 51 -0.84 8.99 7.60
C ALA A 51 -1.11 9.55 9.00
N ALA A 52 -2.00 8.91 9.76
CA ALA A 52 -2.23 9.22 11.16
C ALA A 52 -1.27 8.41 12.04
N VAL A 53 -0.67 9.08 13.04
CA VAL A 53 0.22 8.44 14.02
C VAL A 53 -0.51 8.35 15.35
N LEU A 54 -0.76 7.12 15.79
CA LEU A 54 -1.52 6.79 16.97
C LEU A 54 -0.57 6.30 18.07
N HIS A 55 -0.76 6.76 19.30
CA HIS A 55 0.03 6.31 20.45
C HIS A 55 -0.70 6.71 21.74
N ASN A 56 -0.66 5.86 22.77
CA ASN A 56 -1.26 6.13 24.07
C ASN A 56 -2.72 6.61 23.97
N SER A 57 -3.55 5.77 23.34
CA SER A 57 -5.00 5.92 23.22
C SER A 57 -5.47 7.16 22.46
N SER A 58 -4.60 7.75 21.61
CA SER A 58 -4.93 8.99 20.89
C SER A 58 -4.20 9.10 19.55
N VAL A 59 -4.74 9.95 18.68
CA VAL A 59 -4.04 10.42 17.48
C VAL A 59 -3.06 11.52 17.90
N ILE A 60 -1.76 11.28 17.78
CA ILE A 60 -0.73 12.24 18.20
C ILE A 60 -0.49 13.30 17.14
N THR A 61 -0.45 12.89 15.86
CA THR A 61 -0.21 13.79 14.75
C THR A 61 -0.60 13.14 13.42
N TYR A 62 -0.59 13.96 12.37
CA TYR A 62 -0.89 13.57 10.99
C TYR A 62 0.25 13.98 10.06
N ARG A 63 0.48 13.20 9.00
CA ARG A 63 1.32 13.60 7.86
C ARG A 63 0.52 13.42 6.59
N ASP A 64 0.25 14.52 5.91
CA ASP A 64 -0.50 14.53 4.67
C ASP A 64 0.44 14.26 3.50
N LYS A 65 -0.09 13.66 2.43
CA LYS A 65 0.65 13.36 1.20
C LYS A 65 1.05 14.66 0.49
N THR A 66 2.27 14.69 -0.03
CA THR A 66 2.79 15.89 -0.72
C THR A 66 2.52 15.80 -2.21
N HIS A 67 2.97 14.72 -2.85
CA HIS A 67 2.81 14.53 -4.29
C HIS A 67 1.48 13.84 -4.59
N LEU A 68 0.59 14.54 -5.29
CA LEU A 68 -0.73 14.05 -5.66
C LEU A 68 -0.73 13.68 -7.15
N PRO A 69 -0.62 12.38 -7.52
CA PRO A 69 -0.56 11.98 -8.91
C PRO A 69 -1.91 12.20 -9.62
N THR A 70 -1.84 12.63 -10.88
CA THR A 70 -2.98 12.87 -11.79
C THR A 70 -2.82 12.11 -13.11
N TYR A 71 -2.11 10.99 -13.09
CA TYR A 71 -1.77 10.21 -14.26
C TYR A 71 -2.14 8.73 -14.06
N ASP A 72 -2.22 8.00 -15.17
CA ASP A 72 -2.57 6.58 -15.19
C ASP A 72 -3.92 6.33 -14.50
N VAL A 73 -3.93 5.58 -13.40
CA VAL A 73 -5.13 5.21 -12.64
C VAL A 73 -5.46 6.21 -11.51
N PHE A 74 -4.69 7.28 -11.37
CA PHE A 74 -4.78 8.23 -10.26
C PHE A 74 -5.35 9.59 -10.68
N ASP A 75 -6.30 10.09 -9.89
CA ASP A 75 -6.85 11.45 -9.99
C ASP A 75 -6.91 12.07 -8.58
N GLU A 76 -5.78 12.12 -7.86
CA GLU A 76 -5.79 12.53 -6.45
C GLU A 76 -6.02 14.03 -6.27
N VAL A 77 -5.61 14.87 -7.23
CA VAL A 77 -5.83 16.33 -7.18
C VAL A 77 -7.31 16.70 -7.25
N ARG A 78 -8.16 15.83 -7.80
CA ARG A 78 -9.61 16.01 -7.76
C ARG A 78 -10.16 16.01 -6.33
N TYR A 79 -9.58 15.21 -5.44
CA TYR A 79 -10.13 14.97 -4.10
C TYR A 79 -9.31 15.63 -2.99
N PHE A 80 -7.98 15.65 -3.12
CA PHE A 80 -7.08 15.97 -2.02
C PHE A 80 -6.30 17.27 -2.24
N THR A 81 -5.90 17.87 -1.12
CA THR A 81 -4.96 18.98 -1.06
C THR A 81 -3.57 18.48 -0.67
N SER A 82 -2.54 19.04 -1.32
CA SER A 82 -1.14 18.72 -1.02
C SER A 82 -0.72 19.22 0.37
N ALA A 83 0.21 18.53 1.00
CA ALA A 83 0.75 18.89 2.31
C ALA A 83 1.41 20.27 2.33
N GLU A 84 1.06 21.09 3.33
CA GLU A 84 1.68 22.40 3.55
C GLU A 84 3.01 22.29 4.32
N VAL A 85 3.20 21.22 5.10
CA VAL A 85 4.36 21.03 5.98
C VAL A 85 4.93 19.63 5.88
N ILE A 86 6.17 19.54 5.40
CA ILE A 86 6.97 18.31 5.41
C ILE A 86 7.92 18.35 6.60
N LYS A 87 7.74 17.46 7.59
CA LYS A 87 8.64 17.34 8.75
C LYS A 87 8.56 15.94 9.37
N PRO A 88 9.62 15.45 10.02
CA PRO A 88 9.57 14.19 10.76
C PRO A 88 8.54 14.23 11.90
N VAL A 89 8.08 13.05 12.31
CA VAL A 89 7.30 12.82 13.53
C VAL A 89 8.26 12.41 14.63
N GLU A 90 8.34 13.19 15.70
CA GLU A 90 9.12 12.80 16.88
C GLU A 90 8.25 11.93 17.79
N LEU A 91 8.68 10.70 18.05
CA LEU A 91 8.03 9.77 18.96
C LEU A 91 8.95 9.39 20.11
N ARG A 92 8.39 9.31 21.31
CA ARG A 92 9.08 8.73 22.47
C ARG A 92 8.74 7.25 22.58
N ILE A 93 9.75 6.40 22.41
CA ILE A 93 9.61 4.93 22.46
C ILE A 93 10.71 4.41 23.40
N ASN A 94 10.34 3.55 24.37
CA ASN A 94 11.28 2.92 25.31
C ASN A 94 12.24 3.90 26.02
N GLY A 95 11.79 5.13 26.30
CA GLY A 95 12.61 6.17 26.93
C GLY A 95 13.55 6.94 26.00
N GLY A 96 13.67 6.52 24.73
CA GLY A 96 14.36 7.26 23.67
C GLY A 96 13.41 8.14 22.86
N THR A 97 13.96 9.09 22.10
CA THR A 97 13.22 9.83 21.07
C THR A 97 13.69 9.36 19.70
N VAL A 98 12.76 9.05 18.81
CA VAL A 98 13.04 8.71 17.40
C VAL A 98 12.30 9.67 16.48
N LYS A 99 12.95 10.10 15.41
CA LYS A 99 12.36 10.96 14.37
C LYS A 99 12.02 10.15 13.12
N LEU A 100 10.73 9.93 12.90
CA LEU A 100 10.22 9.18 11.75
C LEU A 100 9.89 10.13 10.61
N GLY A 101 10.52 10.01 9.45
CA GLY A 101 10.06 10.67 8.24
C GLY A 101 8.98 9.82 7.57
N LEU A 102 7.73 10.29 7.62
CA LEU A 102 6.61 9.60 7.02
C LEU A 102 6.31 10.12 5.63
N GLN A 103 6.02 9.20 4.72
CA GLN A 103 5.75 9.42 3.31
C GLN A 103 4.54 8.58 2.90
N ILE A 104 3.82 9.03 1.88
CA ILE A 104 2.69 8.28 1.33
C ILE A 104 2.89 8.06 -0.15
N CYS A 105 3.03 6.80 -0.56
CA CYS A 105 3.10 6.34 -1.95
C CYS A 105 4.00 7.23 -2.83
N GLU A 106 3.40 8.08 -3.67
CA GLU A 106 4.04 9.01 -4.61
C GLU A 106 5.15 9.89 -4.00
N ASP A 107 5.08 10.19 -2.69
CA ASP A 107 6.13 10.93 -1.99
C ASP A 107 7.53 10.27 -2.09
N LEU A 108 7.58 8.94 -2.31
CA LEU A 108 8.82 8.22 -2.58
C LEU A 108 9.33 8.47 -4.00
N TRP A 109 8.45 8.70 -4.96
CA TRP A 109 8.73 8.84 -6.40
C TRP A 109 9.03 10.29 -6.77
N ASP A 110 9.76 10.98 -5.90
CA ASP A 110 10.02 12.43 -5.98
C ASP A 110 11.10 12.83 -7.02
N GLU A 111 11.59 11.90 -7.86
CA GLU A 111 12.68 12.16 -8.82
C GLU A 111 12.30 13.15 -9.92
N GLU A 112 11.05 13.13 -10.38
CA GLU A 112 10.53 14.05 -11.40
C GLU A 112 9.90 15.32 -10.80
N TYR A 113 9.84 15.43 -9.46
CA TYR A 113 9.26 16.58 -8.78
C TYR A 113 10.34 17.55 -8.32
N ASP A 114 10.13 18.87 -8.42
CA ASP A 114 11.09 19.86 -7.91
C ASP A 114 11.36 19.69 -6.40
N LEU A 115 10.31 19.33 -5.65
CA LEU A 115 10.36 19.13 -4.21
C LEU A 115 10.68 17.67 -3.88
N LYS A 116 11.88 17.41 -3.35
CA LYS A 116 12.33 16.06 -2.95
C LYS A 116 11.91 15.74 -1.51
N VAL A 117 10.72 15.15 -1.31
CA VAL A 117 10.18 14.84 0.03
C VAL A 117 11.16 14.02 0.87
N CYS A 118 11.83 13.04 0.28
CA CYS A 118 12.80 12.19 1.00
C CYS A 118 13.96 13.02 1.55
N GLN A 119 14.52 13.90 0.72
CA GLN A 119 15.63 14.78 1.08
C GLN A 119 15.20 15.78 2.17
N VAL A 120 14.02 16.39 2.05
CA VAL A 120 13.51 17.36 3.03
C VAL A 120 13.32 16.71 4.41
N LEU A 121 12.78 15.48 4.46
CA LEU A 121 12.62 14.75 5.71
C LEU A 121 13.98 14.41 6.34
N TYR A 122 14.94 13.95 5.53
CA TYR A 122 16.30 13.66 5.96
C TYR A 122 17.01 14.90 6.53
N GLU A 123 16.97 16.04 5.82
CA GLU A 123 17.58 17.31 6.25
C GLU A 123 16.97 17.84 7.56
N LYS A 124 15.70 17.52 7.81
CA LYS A 124 15.02 17.82 9.08
C LYS A 124 15.29 16.80 10.19
N GLY A 125 16.21 15.87 9.96
CA GLY A 125 16.72 14.91 10.94
C GLY A 125 15.89 13.65 11.07
N ALA A 126 15.18 13.20 10.02
CA ALA A 126 14.58 11.87 10.04
C ALA A 126 15.66 10.79 10.21
N GLU A 127 15.47 9.90 11.17
CA GLU A 127 16.36 8.76 11.46
C GLU A 127 15.91 7.49 10.72
N LEU A 128 14.62 7.41 10.39
CA LEU A 128 13.98 6.31 9.69
C LEU A 128 12.95 6.90 8.70
N LEU A 129 12.96 6.44 7.45
CA LEU A 129 11.96 6.81 6.46
C LEU A 129 10.94 5.67 6.30
N ILE A 130 9.66 6.02 6.39
CA ILE A 130 8.55 5.06 6.32
C ILE A 130 7.59 5.55 5.23
N ASN A 131 7.37 4.71 4.24
CA ASN A 131 6.40 4.94 3.19
C ASN A 131 5.24 3.94 3.32
N ILE A 132 4.03 4.46 3.54
CA ILE A 132 2.80 3.65 3.43
C ILE A 132 2.22 3.84 2.03
N SER A 133 1.86 2.75 1.37
CA SER A 133 1.55 2.72 -0.05
C SER A 133 0.29 1.91 -0.35
N ALA A 134 -0.41 2.36 -1.39
CA ALA A 134 -1.36 1.57 -2.16
C ALA A 134 -0.89 1.63 -3.62
N SER A 135 0.26 1.00 -3.89
CA SER A 135 0.90 0.98 -5.20
C SER A 135 0.39 -0.24 -5.98
N PRO A 136 -0.32 -0.03 -7.09
CA PRO A 136 -0.87 -1.14 -7.87
C PRO A 136 0.24 -1.94 -8.55
N PHE A 137 -0.04 -3.22 -8.74
CA PHE A 137 0.80 -4.16 -9.44
C PHE A 137 0.86 -3.84 -10.93
N HIS A 138 2.06 -3.92 -11.48
CA HIS A 138 2.29 -4.28 -12.87
C HIS A 138 3.62 -5.04 -12.96
N ILE A 139 3.87 -5.64 -14.12
CA ILE A 139 5.11 -6.37 -14.39
C ILE A 139 6.30 -5.43 -14.15
N ASN A 140 7.28 -5.88 -13.36
CA ASN A 140 8.46 -5.13 -12.88
C ASN A 140 8.26 -4.13 -11.73
N ARG A 141 7.04 -3.93 -11.22
CA ARG A 141 6.82 -2.91 -10.17
C ARG A 141 7.68 -3.13 -8.92
N LEU A 142 7.90 -4.37 -8.48
CA LEU A 142 8.83 -4.69 -7.39
C LEU A 142 10.25 -4.18 -7.68
N LYS A 143 10.75 -4.46 -8.89
CA LYS A 143 12.10 -4.10 -9.31
C LYS A 143 12.29 -2.59 -9.28
N GLU A 144 11.31 -1.83 -9.77
CA GLU A 144 11.31 -0.37 -9.74
C GLU A 144 11.32 0.18 -8.31
N ARG A 145 10.44 -0.35 -7.44
CA ARG A 145 10.41 0.02 -6.01
C ARG A 145 11.77 -0.22 -5.36
N LEU A 146 12.37 -1.40 -5.56
CA LEU A 146 13.66 -1.75 -4.98
C LEU A 146 14.81 -0.89 -5.52
N ILE A 147 14.84 -0.58 -6.82
CA ILE A 147 15.84 0.32 -7.41
C ILE A 147 15.78 1.68 -6.70
N LEU A 148 14.58 2.24 -6.59
CA LEU A 148 14.36 3.55 -5.98
C LEU A 148 14.72 3.57 -4.50
N LEU A 149 14.24 2.59 -3.73
CA LEU A 149 14.53 2.48 -2.30
C LEU A 149 16.03 2.32 -2.03
N ARG A 150 16.73 1.48 -2.81
CA ARG A 150 18.17 1.28 -2.69
C ARG A 150 18.96 2.52 -3.06
N TYR A 151 18.55 3.24 -4.10
CA TYR A 151 19.20 4.49 -4.50
C TYR A 151 19.08 5.53 -3.38
N LYS A 152 17.86 5.74 -2.87
CA LYS A 152 17.61 6.72 -1.81
C LYS A 152 18.24 6.34 -0.48
N SER A 153 18.15 5.08 -0.05
CA SER A 153 18.77 4.65 1.19
C SER A 153 20.29 4.82 1.16
N ASN A 154 20.93 4.53 0.02
CA ASN A 154 22.36 4.74 -0.16
C ASN A 154 22.76 6.22 -0.15
N ASN A 155 21.95 7.11 -0.71
CA ASN A 155 22.27 8.54 -0.75
C ASN A 155 22.02 9.23 0.59
N LEU A 156 20.92 8.87 1.26
CA LEU A 156 20.50 9.48 2.52
C LEU A 156 21.09 8.78 3.75
N LYS A 157 21.71 7.60 3.58
CA LYS A 157 22.23 6.77 4.69
C LYS A 157 21.18 6.49 5.76
N CYS A 158 19.94 6.28 5.32
CA CYS A 158 18.78 6.09 6.19
C CYS A 158 18.09 4.77 5.84
N ASN A 159 17.57 4.08 6.85
CA ASN A 159 16.73 2.91 6.63
C ASN A 159 15.38 3.33 6.04
N PHE A 160 14.86 2.52 5.13
CA PHE A 160 13.54 2.69 4.53
C PHE A 160 12.64 1.51 4.85
N ILE A 161 11.44 1.79 5.35
CA ILE A 161 10.36 0.82 5.50
C ILE A 161 9.29 1.17 4.47
N TYR A 162 9.01 0.24 3.57
CA TYR A 162 7.96 0.37 2.56
C TYR A 162 6.85 -0.63 2.88
N CYS A 163 5.66 -0.13 3.23
CA CYS A 163 4.50 -0.94 3.55
C CYS A 163 3.42 -0.71 2.49
N ASN A 164 3.10 -1.74 1.71
CA ASN A 164 2.14 -1.65 0.62
C ASN A 164 0.89 -2.48 0.89
N LEU A 165 -0.23 -2.00 0.36
CA LEU A 165 -1.48 -2.73 0.31
C LEU A 165 -1.34 -4.04 -0.48
N VAL A 166 -2.13 -5.04 -0.12
CA VAL A 166 -2.34 -6.28 -0.87
C VAL A 166 -3.83 -6.55 -1.02
N GLY A 167 -4.22 -7.18 -2.12
CA GLY A 167 -5.63 -7.44 -2.46
C GLY A 167 -6.03 -6.71 -3.75
N ALA A 168 -7.26 -6.88 -4.20
CA ALA A 168 -7.78 -6.22 -5.39
C ALA A 168 -8.96 -5.29 -5.07
N GLN A 169 -9.04 -4.18 -5.80
CA GLN A 169 -10.17 -3.25 -5.75
C GLN A 169 -10.55 -2.91 -7.19
N ASP A 170 -11.74 -3.36 -7.60
CA ASP A 170 -12.24 -3.23 -8.96
C ASP A 170 -11.22 -3.71 -10.01
N GLU A 171 -10.66 -2.81 -10.81
CA GLU A 171 -9.69 -3.12 -11.86
C GLU A 171 -8.24 -3.23 -11.35
N LEU A 172 -7.96 -2.78 -10.12
CA LEU A 172 -6.60 -2.71 -9.58
C LEU A 172 -6.30 -3.91 -8.70
N VAL A 173 -5.10 -4.46 -8.87
CA VAL A 173 -4.53 -5.46 -7.97
C VAL A 173 -3.33 -4.84 -7.27
N PHE A 174 -3.25 -4.99 -5.95
CA PHE A 174 -2.12 -4.61 -5.13
C PHE A 174 -1.38 -5.87 -4.70
N ASP A 175 -0.08 -5.90 -4.97
CA ASP A 175 0.79 -7.07 -4.82
C ASP A 175 1.33 -7.25 -3.41
N GLY A 176 1.12 -6.27 -2.50
CA GLY A 176 1.81 -6.25 -1.22
C GLY A 176 3.30 -6.06 -1.46
N GLN A 177 4.10 -7.09 -1.19
CA GLN A 177 5.56 -7.05 -1.31
C GLN A 177 6.18 -5.88 -0.52
N SER A 178 5.65 -5.64 0.67
CA SER A 178 6.24 -4.72 1.65
C SER A 178 7.70 -5.11 1.92
N CYS A 179 8.59 -4.13 1.99
CA CYS A 179 10.02 -4.40 2.14
C CYS A 179 10.73 -3.40 3.03
N ILE A 180 11.91 -3.78 3.51
CA ILE A 180 12.79 -2.93 4.28
C ILE A 180 14.16 -2.91 3.60
N VAL A 181 14.67 -1.71 3.36
CA VAL A 181 16.01 -1.49 2.81
C VAL A 181 16.83 -0.75 3.86
N ASN A 182 18.00 -1.28 4.21
CA ASN A 182 18.87 -0.65 5.18
C ASN A 182 19.62 0.55 4.59
N SER A 183 20.33 1.29 5.45
CA SER A 183 21.08 2.52 5.14
C SER A 183 22.24 2.35 4.14
N ILE A 184 22.57 1.11 3.76
CA ILE A 184 23.58 0.78 2.74
C ILE A 184 22.97 0.11 1.49
N GLY A 185 21.63 0.12 1.36
CA GLY A 185 20.94 -0.35 0.16
C GLY A 185 20.74 -1.86 0.08
N GLU A 186 20.87 -2.60 1.18
CA GLU A 186 20.55 -4.02 1.22
C GLU A 186 19.09 -4.22 1.61
N VAL A 187 18.42 -5.18 0.94
CA VAL A 187 17.05 -5.57 1.30
C VAL A 187 17.14 -6.54 2.46
N VAL A 188 16.62 -6.15 3.62
CA VAL A 188 16.72 -6.93 4.86
C VAL A 188 15.40 -7.59 5.25
N ALA A 189 14.30 -7.20 4.61
CA ALA A 189 13.01 -7.88 4.67
C ALA A 189 12.25 -7.68 3.36
N LEU A 190 11.56 -8.72 2.91
CA LEU A 190 10.61 -8.68 1.81
C LEU A 190 9.42 -9.60 2.13
N SER A 191 8.21 -9.05 2.08
CA SER A 191 6.98 -9.80 2.30
C SER A 191 6.58 -10.58 1.03
N PRO A 192 5.81 -11.67 1.16
CA PRO A 192 5.33 -12.42 0.01
C PRO A 192 4.50 -11.55 -0.96
N ALA A 193 4.44 -11.98 -2.22
CA ALA A 193 3.59 -11.38 -3.23
C ALA A 193 2.15 -11.88 -3.08
N PHE A 194 1.17 -11.00 -3.27
CA PHE A 194 -0.26 -11.33 -3.36
C PHE A 194 -0.85 -12.05 -2.12
N GLU A 195 -0.19 -11.91 -0.96
CA GLU A 195 -0.60 -12.52 0.31
C GLU A 195 -0.67 -11.48 1.43
N GLU A 196 -1.73 -11.54 2.26
CA GLU A 196 -1.79 -10.78 3.50
C GLU A 196 -0.74 -11.28 4.48
N ASN A 197 0.07 -10.37 5.02
CA ASN A 197 1.19 -10.73 5.87
C ASN A 197 1.38 -9.76 7.03
N ILE A 198 1.81 -10.32 8.18
CA ILE A 198 2.32 -9.56 9.33
C ILE A 198 3.75 -10.03 9.59
N SER A 199 4.68 -9.10 9.57
CA SER A 199 6.10 -9.35 9.82
C SER A 199 6.61 -8.49 10.98
N VAL A 200 7.40 -9.10 11.86
CA VAL A 200 8.10 -8.41 12.96
C VAL A 200 9.60 -8.46 12.67
N ILE A 201 10.20 -7.29 12.45
CA ILE A 201 11.61 -7.18 12.04
C ILE A 201 12.38 -6.39 13.09
N ASP A 202 13.49 -6.97 13.54
CA ASP A 202 14.51 -6.27 14.31
C ASP A 202 15.52 -5.64 13.32
N LEU A 203 15.49 -4.32 13.18
CA LEU A 203 16.32 -3.59 12.22
C LEU A 203 17.81 -3.71 12.54
N GLU A 204 18.19 -3.74 13.82
CA GLU A 204 19.59 -3.76 14.26
C GLU A 204 20.23 -5.13 14.00
N ASN A 205 19.44 -6.20 14.10
CA ASN A 205 19.90 -7.57 13.92
C ASN A 205 19.51 -8.19 12.56
N SER A 206 18.94 -7.38 11.66
CA SER A 206 18.50 -7.83 10.34
C SER A 206 19.68 -8.18 9.42
N ARG A 207 19.45 -9.11 8.49
CA ARG A 207 20.45 -9.55 7.50
C ARG A 207 19.89 -9.42 6.09
N PRO A 208 20.75 -9.25 5.07
CA PRO A 208 20.29 -9.26 3.68
C PRO A 208 19.51 -10.53 3.35
N GLN A 209 18.39 -10.37 2.66
CA GLN A 209 17.57 -11.45 2.16
C GLN A 209 17.79 -11.65 0.65
N ALA A 210 17.75 -12.90 0.21
CA ALA A 210 17.69 -13.21 -1.21
C ALA A 210 16.35 -12.74 -1.77
N LEU A 211 16.38 -12.12 -2.94
CA LEU A 211 15.16 -11.76 -3.64
C LEU A 211 14.57 -13.01 -4.31
N PRO A 212 13.25 -13.21 -4.25
CA PRO A 212 12.60 -14.30 -4.95
C PRO A 212 12.69 -14.07 -6.45
N ASP A 213 12.92 -15.16 -7.20
CA ASP A 213 12.86 -15.18 -8.65
C ASP A 213 11.54 -15.84 -9.06
N ILE A 214 10.48 -15.02 -9.14
CA ILE A 214 9.14 -15.48 -9.52
C ILE A 214 8.96 -15.19 -11.01
N PRO A 215 8.68 -16.21 -11.86
CA PRO A 215 8.41 -16.00 -13.27
C PRO A 215 7.30 -14.98 -13.50
N GLU A 216 7.41 -14.22 -14.60
CA GLU A 216 6.44 -13.18 -14.94
C GLU A 216 5.03 -13.76 -15.09
N GLU A 217 4.91 -14.92 -15.73
CA GLU A 217 3.64 -15.61 -15.95
C GLU A 217 2.99 -16.03 -14.64
N GLU A 218 3.79 -16.43 -13.65
CA GLU A 218 3.29 -16.79 -12.32
C GLU A 218 2.78 -15.55 -11.58
N GLN A 219 3.50 -14.42 -11.65
CA GLN A 219 3.03 -13.16 -11.05
C GLN A 219 1.72 -12.68 -11.68
N ILE A 220 1.60 -12.74 -13.01
CA ILE A 220 0.37 -12.39 -13.73
C ILE A 220 -0.77 -13.33 -13.31
N TYR A 221 -0.53 -14.63 -13.27
CA TYR A 221 -1.53 -15.61 -12.87
C TYR A 221 -2.02 -15.40 -11.42
N GLN A 222 -1.10 -15.11 -10.49
CA GLN A 222 -1.43 -14.78 -9.11
C GLN A 222 -2.23 -13.49 -9.00
N ALA A 223 -1.84 -12.44 -9.74
CA ALA A 223 -2.57 -11.17 -9.77
C ALA A 223 -4.01 -11.35 -10.29
N LEU A 224 -4.17 -12.06 -11.41
CA LEU A 224 -5.50 -12.36 -11.98
C LEU A 224 -6.36 -13.19 -11.04
N SER A 225 -5.77 -14.20 -10.39
CA SER A 225 -6.48 -15.06 -9.45
C SER A 225 -6.90 -14.29 -8.18
N LEU A 226 -6.02 -13.43 -7.65
CA LEU A 226 -6.35 -12.54 -6.53
C LEU A 226 -7.45 -11.54 -6.91
N GLY A 227 -7.39 -10.97 -8.12
CA GLY A 227 -8.44 -10.10 -8.66
C GLY A 227 -9.81 -10.75 -8.66
N VAL A 228 -9.92 -11.96 -9.23
CA VAL A 228 -11.18 -12.73 -9.24
C VAL A 228 -11.63 -13.07 -7.82
N LYS A 229 -10.72 -13.56 -6.97
CA LYS A 229 -11.03 -13.96 -5.59
C LYS A 229 -11.61 -12.79 -4.80
N ASP A 230 -10.92 -11.65 -4.81
CA ASP A 230 -11.31 -10.48 -4.03
C ASP A 230 -12.58 -9.84 -4.57
N TYR A 231 -12.79 -9.80 -5.89
CA TYR A 231 -14.04 -9.32 -6.47
C TYR A 231 -15.23 -10.11 -5.93
N PHE A 232 -15.15 -11.45 -5.94
CA PHE A 232 -16.22 -12.31 -5.45
C PHE A 232 -16.46 -12.15 -3.95
N ILE A 233 -15.39 -12.22 -3.14
CA ILE A 233 -15.51 -12.10 -1.67
C ILE A 233 -16.09 -10.74 -1.28
N LYS A 234 -15.59 -9.64 -1.86
CA LYS A 234 -15.98 -8.26 -1.49
C LYS A 234 -17.38 -7.89 -1.96
N THR A 235 -17.87 -8.51 -3.02
CA THR A 235 -19.24 -8.30 -3.54
C THR A 235 -20.26 -9.32 -3.02
N GLY A 236 -19.82 -10.32 -2.24
CA GLY A 236 -20.69 -11.33 -1.64
C GLY A 236 -21.14 -12.43 -2.60
N HIS A 237 -20.41 -12.66 -3.70
CA HIS A 237 -20.66 -13.76 -4.64
C HIS A 237 -19.83 -14.99 -4.27
N ALA A 238 -20.37 -16.18 -4.55
CA ALA A 238 -19.72 -17.44 -4.23
C ALA A 238 -19.45 -18.35 -5.45
N ASN A 239 -20.23 -18.21 -6.53
CA ASN A 239 -20.17 -19.13 -7.67
C ASN A 239 -20.04 -18.38 -9.00
N ALA A 240 -19.17 -18.88 -9.88
CA ALA A 240 -18.94 -18.34 -11.22
C ALA A 240 -19.58 -19.23 -12.28
N VAL A 241 -20.06 -18.63 -13.36
CA VAL A 241 -20.50 -19.32 -14.57
C VAL A 241 -19.64 -18.87 -15.75
N ILE A 242 -19.08 -19.81 -16.49
CA ILE A 242 -18.15 -19.55 -17.60
C ILE A 242 -18.64 -20.24 -18.86
N GLY A 243 -18.79 -19.48 -19.96
CA GLY A 243 -19.01 -20.04 -21.28
C GLY A 243 -17.73 -20.71 -21.80
N LEU A 244 -17.79 -22.02 -22.05
CA LEU A 244 -16.66 -22.81 -22.56
C LEU A 244 -16.80 -23.05 -24.07
N SER A 245 -15.98 -22.36 -24.85
CA SER A 245 -15.90 -22.55 -26.30
C SER A 245 -14.97 -23.70 -26.72
N GLY A 246 -14.13 -24.16 -25.80
CA GLY A 246 -13.01 -25.08 -26.10
C GLY A 246 -11.74 -24.36 -26.58
N GLY A 247 -11.78 -23.03 -26.73
CA GLY A 247 -10.61 -22.21 -27.05
C GLY A 247 -9.78 -21.84 -25.82
N ILE A 248 -8.53 -21.42 -26.06
CA ILE A 248 -7.53 -21.13 -25.02
C ILE A 248 -7.97 -20.06 -24.02
N ASP A 249 -8.67 -19.01 -24.47
CA ASP A 249 -9.10 -17.92 -23.57
C ASP A 249 -10.11 -18.41 -22.52
N SER A 250 -11.11 -19.18 -22.94
CA SER A 250 -12.11 -19.75 -22.03
C SER A 250 -11.49 -20.80 -21.09
N ALA A 251 -10.48 -21.54 -21.57
CA ALA A 251 -9.74 -22.50 -20.75
C ALA A 251 -8.89 -21.80 -19.68
N LEU A 252 -8.17 -20.74 -20.04
CA LEU A 252 -7.38 -19.95 -19.09
C LEU A 252 -8.27 -19.25 -18.07
N THR A 253 -9.39 -18.66 -18.51
CA THR A 253 -10.37 -18.03 -17.62
C THR A 253 -10.92 -19.03 -16.61
N ALA A 254 -11.26 -20.25 -17.05
CA ALA A 254 -11.72 -21.30 -16.15
C ALA A 254 -10.63 -21.75 -15.17
N ALA A 255 -9.37 -21.85 -15.61
CA ALA A 255 -8.25 -22.18 -14.74
C ALA A 255 -8.01 -21.12 -13.65
N ILE A 256 -8.08 -19.84 -14.00
CA ILE A 256 -7.96 -18.71 -13.05
C ILE A 256 -9.13 -18.74 -12.06
N ALA A 257 -10.37 -18.88 -12.55
CA ALA A 257 -11.54 -18.93 -11.68
C ALA A 257 -11.50 -20.11 -10.71
N ALA A 258 -11.06 -21.29 -11.18
CA ALA A 258 -10.93 -22.47 -10.33
C ALA A 258 -9.84 -22.29 -9.26
N ASN A 259 -8.73 -21.60 -9.57
CA ASN A 259 -7.70 -21.27 -8.59
C ASN A 259 -8.20 -20.24 -7.56
N ALA A 260 -8.91 -19.22 -8.03
CA ALA A 260 -9.42 -18.13 -7.19
C ALA A 260 -10.55 -18.56 -6.24
N LEU A 261 -11.46 -19.41 -6.73
CA LEU A 261 -12.75 -19.70 -6.06
C LEU A 261 -12.90 -21.16 -5.61
N GLY A 262 -12.01 -22.06 -6.04
CA GLY A 262 -12.22 -23.51 -5.93
C GLY A 262 -13.04 -24.05 -7.11
N ALA A 263 -12.64 -25.21 -7.64
CA ALA A 263 -13.25 -25.78 -8.85
C ALA A 263 -14.74 -26.13 -8.65
N GLU A 264 -15.14 -26.48 -7.43
CA GLU A 264 -16.52 -26.75 -7.04
C GLU A 264 -17.44 -25.53 -7.17
N ASN A 265 -16.88 -24.32 -7.21
CA ASN A 265 -17.61 -23.07 -7.30
C ASN A 265 -17.66 -22.52 -8.74
N VAL A 266 -17.14 -23.25 -9.73
CA VAL A 266 -17.07 -22.81 -11.13
C VAL A 266 -17.88 -23.74 -12.04
N LEU A 267 -18.96 -23.20 -12.61
CA LEU A 267 -19.79 -23.92 -13.59
C LEU A 267 -19.38 -23.56 -15.02
N GLY A 268 -18.80 -24.51 -15.74
CA GLY A 268 -18.54 -24.40 -17.17
C GLY A 268 -19.76 -24.80 -18.02
N ILE A 269 -20.18 -23.95 -18.95
CA ILE A 269 -21.29 -24.23 -19.88
C ILE A 269 -20.78 -24.21 -21.32
N SER A 270 -20.89 -25.33 -22.03
CA SER A 270 -20.66 -25.36 -23.48
C SER A 270 -21.98 -25.14 -24.23
N MET A 271 -21.97 -24.23 -25.20
CA MET A 271 -23.15 -23.86 -25.99
C MET A 271 -22.85 -24.06 -27.49
N PRO A 272 -22.88 -25.31 -27.99
CA PRO A 272 -22.68 -25.60 -29.41
C PRO A 272 -23.86 -25.07 -30.24
N SER A 273 -23.56 -24.53 -31.42
CA SER A 273 -24.55 -24.06 -32.41
C SER A 273 -25.09 -25.19 -33.27
#